data_AF-A0A9D2DAU0-F1
#
_entry.id   AF-A0A9D2DAU0-F1
#
_cell.length_a   1.000
_cell.length_b   1.000
_cell.length_c   1.000
_cell.angle_alpha   90.00
_cell.angle_beta   90.00
_cell.angle_gamma   90.00
#
_symmetry.space_group_name_H-M   'P 1'
#
loop_
_entity.id
_entity.type
_entity.pdbx_description
1 polymer ?
#
loop_
_entity_poly.entity_id
_entity_poly.type
_entity_poly.pdbx_seq_one_letter_code
_entity_poly.pdbx_strand_id
1 'polypeptide(L)'
;MYCRFCGKEIPEGARFCINCGKEVDVAETSTSKTSAPEPSLYGTAQAPSPVNPAVVVNPAQNYHLAWFKFIIYFQLFANAAVMTYNAVTCLFGLAYGDDAGLIYGICPPLKAIDVIYGIICLGAAVTAIVVRQRMAHYVQNAPILYMAFAGAVMALNILYNFAVLAALNTVSSSAMQAGSANVAGTVLGTVIGAAVYFPLNYVYFKKRKDLFVN
;
A
#
# COMPACT_ATOMS: atom_id res chain seq x y z
N MET A 1 -37.36 8.62 23.37
CA MET A 1 -37.46 7.14 23.54
C MET A 1 -36.06 6.54 23.79
N TYR A 2 -35.91 5.30 24.27
CA TYR A 2 -34.58 4.70 24.53
C TYR A 2 -34.18 3.60 23.52
N CYS A 3 -32.89 3.53 23.20
CA CYS A 3 -32.34 2.56 22.26
C CYS A 3 -32.24 1.15 22.85
N ARG A 4 -32.99 0.20 22.28
CA ARG A 4 -32.99 -1.22 22.69
C ARG A 4 -31.62 -1.92 22.54
N PHE A 5 -30.68 -1.32 21.81
CA PHE A 5 -29.34 -1.88 21.56
C PHE A 5 -28.19 -1.23 22.35
N CYS A 6 -28.36 -0.01 22.88
CA CYS A 6 -27.28 0.70 23.58
C CYS A 6 -27.72 1.50 24.81
N GLY A 7 -28.99 1.41 25.21
CA GLY A 7 -29.54 2.04 26.43
C GLY A 7 -29.67 3.56 26.39
N LYS A 8 -29.01 4.25 25.45
CA LYS A 8 -29.05 5.71 25.31
C LYS A 8 -30.35 6.21 24.69
N GLU A 9 -30.69 7.45 25.00
CA GLU A 9 -31.87 8.14 24.48
C GLU A 9 -31.76 8.41 22.97
N ILE A 10 -32.93 8.44 22.32
CA ILE A 10 -33.17 8.70 20.91
C ILE A 10 -34.25 9.81 20.83
N PRO A 11 -34.01 10.90 20.08
CA PRO A 11 -35.01 11.93 19.83
C PRO A 11 -36.15 11.40 18.96
N GLU A 12 -37.34 11.95 19.12
CA GLU A 12 -38.53 11.45 18.45
C GLU A 12 -38.48 11.64 16.92
N GLY A 13 -39.05 10.70 16.17
CA GLY A 13 -38.97 10.65 14.71
C GLY A 13 -37.62 10.18 14.14
N ALA A 14 -36.59 9.91 14.96
CA ALA A 14 -35.29 9.47 14.45
C ALA A 14 -35.28 7.99 14.04
N ARG A 15 -35.32 7.75 12.72
CA ARG A 15 -35.23 6.41 12.09
C ARG A 15 -33.95 5.63 12.44
N PHE A 16 -32.87 6.31 12.85
CA PHE A 16 -31.60 5.70 13.25
C PHE A 16 -31.14 6.25 14.61
N CYS A 17 -30.58 5.39 15.47
CA CYS A 17 -30.02 5.83 16.75
C CYS A 17 -28.68 6.57 16.55
N ILE A 18 -28.67 7.89 16.77
CA ILE A 18 -27.49 8.77 16.65
C ILE A 18 -26.25 8.31 17.43
N ASN A 19 -26.43 7.46 18.46
CA ASN A 19 -25.36 6.97 19.32
C ASN A 19 -24.78 5.60 18.91
N CYS A 20 -25.40 4.86 17.99
CA CYS A 20 -24.92 3.52 17.58
C CYS A 20 -25.24 3.11 16.13
N GLY A 21 -25.88 3.96 15.32
CA GLY A 21 -26.11 3.76 13.89
C GLY A 21 -27.17 2.73 13.49
N LYS A 22 -27.78 2.02 14.45
CA LYS A 22 -28.84 1.02 14.17
C LYS A 22 -30.17 1.69 13.87
N GLU A 23 -30.96 1.09 12.97
CA GLU A 23 -32.35 1.51 12.73
C GLU A 23 -33.23 1.31 13.98
N VAL A 24 -34.32 2.07 14.01
CA VAL A 24 -35.26 2.16 15.13
C VAL A 24 -36.65 1.88 14.54
N ASP A 25 -37.24 0.73 14.89
CA ASP A 25 -38.60 0.39 14.50
C ASP A 25 -39.59 1.36 15.16
N VAL A 26 -40.03 2.37 14.41
CA VAL A 26 -41.12 3.27 14.78
C VAL A 26 -42.41 2.69 14.21
N ALA A 27 -43.23 2.09 15.06
CA ALA A 27 -44.50 1.50 14.69
C ALA A 27 -45.65 2.22 15.39
N GLU A 28 -46.56 2.83 14.62
CA GLU A 28 -47.99 2.94 14.94
C GLU A 28 -48.80 3.32 13.67
N THR A 29 -49.68 2.41 13.23
CA THR A 29 -51.06 2.55 12.65
C THR A 29 -51.43 3.79 11.77
N SER A 30 -52.19 3.74 10.66
CA SER A 30 -53.19 2.81 10.05
C SER A 30 -53.31 3.08 8.49
N THR A 31 -54.23 2.59 7.62
CA THR A 31 -55.42 1.69 7.64
C THR A 31 -55.72 1.14 6.21
N SER A 32 -56.23 -0.11 6.08
CA SER A 32 -56.95 -0.67 4.90
C SER A 32 -56.15 -0.87 3.58
N LYS A 33 -56.50 -1.78 2.64
CA LYS A 33 -57.80 -2.42 2.31
C LYS A 33 -57.81 -3.95 2.27
N THR A 34 -59.03 -4.48 2.34
CA THR A 34 -59.44 -5.90 2.46
C THR A 34 -59.69 -6.61 1.13
N SER A 35 -59.36 -7.90 1.05
CA SER A 35 -60.18 -8.94 0.41
C SER A 35 -59.86 -10.30 1.07
N ALA A 36 -60.74 -11.30 0.95
CA ALA A 36 -60.79 -12.48 1.85
C ALA A 36 -60.85 -13.83 1.06
N PRO A 37 -61.29 -14.98 1.62
CA PRO A 37 -60.33 -16.03 2.02
C PRO A 37 -60.62 -17.44 1.45
N GLU A 38 -59.58 -18.30 1.35
CA GLU A 38 -59.74 -19.76 1.12
C GLU A 38 -58.56 -20.58 1.71
N PRO A 39 -58.64 -21.93 1.82
CA PRO A 39 -58.25 -22.60 3.08
C PRO A 39 -56.85 -23.24 3.15
N SER A 40 -56.55 -23.78 4.33
CA SER A 40 -55.27 -24.38 4.73
C SER A 40 -55.02 -25.79 4.20
N LEU A 41 -53.73 -26.11 3.99
CA LEU A 41 -53.22 -27.48 4.18
C LEU A 41 -51.73 -27.47 4.55
N TYR A 42 -51.29 -28.52 5.26
CA TYR A 42 -49.92 -28.80 5.74
C TYR A 42 -49.23 -27.74 6.60
N GLY A 43 -49.19 -28.02 7.90
CA GLY A 43 -48.18 -27.47 8.82
C GLY A 43 -46.98 -28.41 8.96
N THR A 44 -45.81 -27.85 9.25
CA THR A 44 -44.63 -28.56 9.75
C THR A 44 -44.06 -27.79 10.93
N ALA A 45 -43.68 -28.49 12.00
CA ALA A 45 -43.18 -27.85 13.21
C ALA A 45 -41.89 -27.05 12.95
N GLN A 46 -41.76 -25.89 13.60
CA GLN A 46 -40.51 -25.13 13.58
C GLN A 46 -39.44 -25.88 14.37
N ALA A 47 -38.41 -26.37 13.68
CA ALA A 47 -37.17 -26.78 14.32
C ALA A 47 -36.51 -25.55 14.99
N PRO A 48 -35.80 -25.70 16.13
CA PRO A 48 -35.10 -24.59 16.74
C PRO A 48 -33.98 -24.08 15.82
N SER A 49 -34.02 -22.80 15.43
CA SER A 49 -32.91 -22.18 14.71
C SER A 49 -31.62 -22.26 15.54
N PRO A 50 -30.47 -22.61 14.94
CA PRO A 50 -29.22 -22.74 15.66
C PRO A 50 -28.76 -21.38 16.23
N VAL A 51 -28.11 -21.43 17.40
CA VAL A 51 -27.53 -20.25 18.06
C VAL A 51 -26.51 -19.60 17.12
N ASN A 52 -26.68 -18.31 16.83
CA ASN A 52 -25.74 -17.54 16.02
C ASN A 52 -24.34 -17.55 16.70
N PRO A 53 -23.29 -18.09 16.06
CA PRO A 53 -21.93 -17.86 16.52
C PRO A 53 -21.60 -16.36 16.39
N ALA A 54 -20.66 -15.88 17.19
CA ALA A 54 -20.33 -14.45 17.24
C ALA A 54 -19.98 -13.89 15.85
N VAL A 55 -20.60 -12.76 15.48
CA VAL A 55 -20.35 -12.12 14.18
C VAL A 55 -18.90 -11.66 14.10
N VAL A 56 -18.09 -12.39 13.34
CA VAL A 56 -16.69 -12.02 13.06
C VAL A 56 -16.68 -10.85 12.08
N VAL A 57 -16.89 -9.64 12.59
CA VAL A 57 -16.78 -8.39 11.83
C VAL A 57 -15.34 -8.25 11.36
N ASN A 58 -15.10 -8.34 10.05
CA ASN A 58 -13.77 -8.16 9.50
C ASN A 58 -13.39 -6.66 9.63
N PRO A 59 -12.31 -6.29 10.34
CA PRO A 59 -12.03 -4.89 10.66
C PRO A 59 -11.79 -4.03 9.42
N ALA A 60 -11.40 -4.63 8.27
CA ALA A 60 -11.26 -3.93 7.00
C ALA A 60 -12.57 -3.30 6.49
N GLN A 61 -13.73 -3.79 6.93
CA GLN A 61 -15.05 -3.21 6.57
C GLN A 61 -15.27 -1.82 7.19
N ASN A 62 -14.56 -1.47 8.27
CA ASN A 62 -14.68 -0.17 8.94
C ASN A 62 -13.89 0.97 8.24
N TYR A 63 -13.14 0.67 7.16
CA TYR A 63 -12.18 1.61 6.58
C TYR A 63 -12.35 1.80 5.08
N HIS A 64 -12.27 3.07 4.64
CA HIS A 64 -11.96 3.34 3.24
C HIS A 64 -10.50 3.00 2.94
N LEU A 65 -10.29 2.02 2.05
CA LEU A 65 -9.00 1.37 1.78
C LEU A 65 -8.41 1.66 0.39
N ALA A 66 -8.91 2.67 -0.35
CA ALA A 66 -8.46 2.96 -1.72
C ALA A 66 -6.93 3.11 -1.87
N TRP A 67 -6.28 3.86 -0.97
CA TRP A 67 -4.81 4.02 -0.96
C TRP A 67 -4.07 2.70 -0.68
N PHE A 68 -4.52 1.92 0.31
CA PHE A 68 -3.95 0.60 0.58
C PHE A 68 -4.11 -0.37 -0.61
N LYS A 69 -5.28 -0.36 -1.27
CA LYS A 69 -5.51 -1.11 -2.51
C LYS A 69 -4.53 -0.69 -3.62
N PHE A 70 -4.36 0.62 -3.84
CA PHE A 70 -3.36 1.14 -4.80
C PHE A 70 -1.95 0.63 -4.50
N ILE A 71 -1.53 0.60 -3.22
CA ILE A 71 -0.23 0.08 -2.82
C ILE A 71 -0.04 -1.41 -3.20
N ILE A 72 -1.01 -2.27 -2.87
CA ILE A 72 -0.86 -3.74 -3.01
C ILE A 72 -1.24 -4.28 -4.41
N TYR A 73 -1.94 -3.50 -5.23
CA TYR A 73 -2.32 -3.86 -6.60
C TYR A 73 -1.50 -3.14 -7.67
N PHE A 74 -0.94 -1.97 -7.40
CA PHE A 74 -0.13 -1.21 -8.36
C PHE A 74 1.27 -0.87 -7.83
N GLN A 75 1.38 -0.08 -6.76
CA GLN A 75 2.64 0.60 -6.41
C GLN A 75 3.81 -0.37 -6.19
N LEU A 76 3.59 -1.49 -5.50
CA LEU A 76 4.64 -2.48 -5.23
C LEU A 76 5.01 -3.31 -6.47
N PHE A 77 4.08 -3.54 -7.40
CA PHE A 77 4.39 -4.19 -8.68
C PHE A 77 5.11 -3.24 -9.64
N ALA A 78 4.70 -1.97 -9.70
CA ALA A 78 5.40 -0.93 -10.45
C ALA A 78 6.84 -0.74 -9.93
N ASN A 79 7.03 -0.75 -8.60
CA ASN A 79 8.36 -0.72 -8.01
C ASN A 79 9.19 -1.96 -8.38
N ALA A 80 8.63 -3.18 -8.30
CA ALA A 80 9.31 -4.39 -8.72
C ALA A 80 9.71 -4.36 -10.20
N ALA A 81 8.85 -3.84 -11.08
CA ALA A 81 9.14 -3.67 -12.50
C ALA A 81 10.28 -2.67 -12.75
N VAL A 82 10.26 -1.50 -12.10
CA VAL A 82 11.35 -0.50 -12.20
C VAL A 82 12.66 -1.04 -11.65
N MET A 83 12.65 -1.76 -10.52
CA MET A 83 13.85 -2.40 -9.99
C MET A 83 14.37 -3.53 -10.90
N THR A 84 13.49 -4.28 -11.57
CA THR A 84 13.89 -5.28 -12.58
C THR A 84 14.48 -4.62 -13.82
N TYR A 85 13.89 -3.51 -14.31
CA TYR A 85 14.42 -2.72 -15.41
C TYR A 85 15.81 -2.16 -15.09
N ASN A 86 15.99 -1.54 -13.93
CA ASN A 86 17.29 -1.03 -13.47
C ASN A 86 18.32 -2.16 -13.37
N ALA A 87 17.93 -3.32 -12.83
CA ALA A 87 18.81 -4.48 -12.73
C ALA A 87 19.30 -4.96 -14.10
N VAL A 88 18.40 -5.19 -15.06
CA VAL A 88 18.76 -5.61 -16.42
C VAL A 88 19.61 -4.53 -17.11
N THR A 89 19.26 -3.25 -16.94
CA THR A 89 19.98 -2.13 -17.56
C THR A 89 21.43 -2.04 -17.08
N CYS A 90 21.68 -2.17 -15.78
CA CYS A 90 23.03 -2.08 -15.22
C CYS A 90 23.83 -3.38 -15.36
N LEU A 91 23.22 -4.57 -15.18
CA LEU A 91 23.93 -5.86 -15.28
C LEU A 91 24.49 -6.14 -16.67
N PHE A 92 23.80 -5.68 -17.72
CA PHE A 92 24.20 -5.89 -19.11
C PHE A 92 24.72 -4.61 -19.80
N GLY A 93 24.90 -3.52 -19.05
CA GLY A 93 25.44 -2.25 -19.58
C GLY A 93 24.53 -1.53 -20.59
N LEU A 94 23.24 -1.87 -20.64
CA LEU A 94 22.29 -1.35 -21.65
C LEU A 94 22.08 0.17 -21.56
N ALA A 95 22.45 0.79 -20.43
CA ALA A 95 22.52 2.25 -20.28
C ALA A 95 23.47 2.93 -21.30
N TYR A 96 24.39 2.17 -21.89
CA TYR A 96 25.47 2.66 -22.74
C TYR A 96 25.41 2.13 -24.18
N GLY A 97 24.43 1.28 -24.51
CA GLY A 97 24.32 0.65 -25.83
C GLY A 97 25.59 -0.13 -26.22
N ASP A 98 25.93 -0.11 -27.51
CA ASP A 98 27.09 -0.82 -28.05
C ASP A 98 28.44 -0.27 -27.51
N ASP A 99 28.47 0.99 -27.08
CA ASP A 99 29.65 1.65 -26.50
C ASP A 99 29.96 1.22 -25.05
N ALA A 100 29.16 0.35 -24.43
CA ALA A 100 29.37 -0.13 -23.06
C ALA A 100 30.80 -0.66 -22.81
N GLY A 101 31.39 -1.35 -23.78
CA GLY A 101 32.77 -1.84 -23.70
C GLY A 101 33.82 -0.71 -23.63
N LEU A 102 33.62 0.38 -24.37
CA LEU A 102 34.48 1.56 -24.37
C LEU A 102 34.29 2.38 -23.09
N ILE A 103 33.05 2.60 -22.67
CA ILE A 103 32.70 3.38 -21.47
C ILE A 103 33.24 2.71 -20.19
N TYR A 104 33.13 1.38 -20.08
CA TYR A 104 33.76 0.63 -18.99
C TYR A 104 35.29 0.52 -19.10
N GLY A 105 35.86 0.69 -20.29
CA GLY A 105 37.31 0.83 -20.48
C GLY A 105 37.85 2.17 -20.00
N ILE A 106 37.11 3.26 -20.26
CA ILE A 106 37.45 4.63 -19.84
C ILE A 106 37.18 4.84 -18.34
N CYS A 107 36.12 4.23 -17.80
CA CYS A 107 35.77 4.30 -16.38
C CYS A 107 35.61 2.90 -15.76
N PRO A 108 36.71 2.17 -15.46
CA PRO A 108 36.63 0.83 -14.87
C PRO A 108 35.83 0.71 -13.57
N PRO A 109 35.82 1.70 -12.64
CA PRO A 109 35.00 1.62 -11.42
C PRO A 109 33.49 1.57 -11.70
N LEU A 110 33.03 2.18 -12.80
CA LEU A 110 31.61 2.27 -13.17
C LEU A 110 31.01 0.87 -13.39
N LYS A 111 31.76 -0.04 -14.01
CA LYS A 111 31.33 -1.43 -14.24
C LYS A 111 31.07 -2.18 -12.93
N ALA A 112 31.90 -1.94 -11.91
CA ALA A 112 31.71 -2.57 -10.60
C ALA A 112 30.48 -1.99 -9.88
N ILE A 113 30.27 -0.67 -9.96
CA ILE A 113 29.12 0.03 -9.38
C ILE A 113 27.81 -0.48 -10.00
N ASP A 114 27.74 -0.56 -11.33
CA ASP A 114 26.56 -1.03 -12.07
C ASP A 114 26.20 -2.47 -11.74
N VAL A 115 27.18 -3.39 -11.74
CA VAL A 115 26.93 -4.80 -11.44
C VAL A 115 26.46 -4.98 -9.99
N ILE A 116 27.07 -4.26 -9.03
CA ILE A 116 26.65 -4.30 -7.62
C ILE A 116 25.24 -3.73 -7.46
N TYR A 117 24.96 -2.55 -8.02
CA TYR A 117 23.63 -1.93 -7.96
C TYR A 117 22.57 -2.81 -8.63
N GLY A 118 22.87 -3.42 -9.77
CA GLY A 118 21.97 -4.32 -10.48
C GLY A 118 21.60 -5.57 -9.68
N ILE A 119 22.56 -6.19 -8.98
CA ILE A 119 22.31 -7.30 -8.05
C ILE A 119 21.39 -6.84 -6.90
N ILE A 120 21.65 -5.67 -6.30
CA ILE A 120 20.81 -5.12 -5.23
C ILE A 120 19.40 -4.82 -5.73
N CYS A 121 19.26 -4.32 -6.97
CA CYS A 121 17.96 -4.09 -7.60
C CYS A 121 17.16 -5.38 -7.84
N LEU A 122 17.78 -6.51 -8.20
CA LEU A 122 17.08 -7.81 -8.22
C LEU A 122 16.57 -8.18 -6.82
N GLY A 123 17.40 -8.00 -5.78
CA GLY A 123 17.00 -8.21 -4.39
C GLY A 123 15.84 -7.29 -3.96
N ALA A 124 15.86 -6.03 -4.39
CA ALA A 124 14.79 -5.06 -4.12
C ALA A 124 13.48 -5.44 -4.85
N ALA A 125 13.55 -5.92 -6.10
CA ALA A 125 12.38 -6.39 -6.85
C ALA A 125 11.70 -7.58 -6.16
N VAL A 126 12.48 -8.59 -5.72
CA VAL A 126 11.96 -9.72 -4.92
C VAL A 126 11.38 -9.23 -3.59
N THR A 127 12.07 -8.30 -2.92
CA THR A 127 11.61 -7.73 -1.63
C THR A 127 10.29 -7.00 -1.78
N ALA A 128 10.06 -6.26 -2.88
CA ALA A 128 8.77 -5.60 -3.15
C ALA A 128 7.59 -6.59 -3.19
N ILE A 129 7.79 -7.78 -3.77
CA ILE A 129 6.78 -8.85 -3.80
C ILE A 129 6.55 -9.44 -2.40
N VAL A 130 7.60 -9.67 -1.61
CA VAL A 130 7.48 -10.15 -0.21
C VAL A 130 6.78 -9.12 0.69
N VAL A 131 7.10 -7.83 0.53
CA VAL A 131 6.41 -6.70 1.18
C VAL A 131 4.93 -6.71 0.78
N ARG A 132 4.62 -6.85 -0.52
CA ARG A 132 3.24 -6.93 -1.03
C ARG A 132 2.49 -8.12 -0.43
N GLN A 133 3.11 -9.29 -0.32
CA GLN A 133 2.51 -10.48 0.29
C GLN A 133 2.20 -10.26 1.78
N ARG A 134 3.15 -9.73 2.55
CA ARG A 134 2.95 -9.42 3.98
C ARG A 134 1.87 -8.36 4.21
N MET A 135 1.83 -7.34 3.36
CA MET A 135 0.78 -6.30 3.39
C MET A 135 -0.59 -6.90 3.06
N ALA A 136 -0.71 -7.71 2.01
CA ALA A 136 -1.99 -8.29 1.57
C ALA A 136 -2.59 -9.29 2.57
N HIS A 137 -1.76 -10.00 3.35
CA HIS A 137 -2.20 -10.89 4.43
C HIS A 137 -2.33 -10.17 5.79
N TYR A 138 -2.18 -8.84 5.83
CA TYR A 138 -2.27 -8.03 7.04
C TYR A 138 -1.34 -8.49 8.18
N VAL A 139 -0.12 -8.92 7.83
CA VAL A 139 0.87 -9.39 8.82
C VAL A 139 1.30 -8.25 9.73
N GLN A 140 1.50 -8.55 11.02
CA GLN A 140 1.98 -7.61 12.02
C GLN A 140 3.28 -6.93 11.53
N ASN A 141 3.38 -5.62 11.76
CA ASN A 141 4.49 -4.76 11.33
C ASN A 141 4.70 -4.66 9.80
N ALA A 142 3.86 -5.27 8.94
CA ALA A 142 3.96 -5.12 7.48
C ALA A 142 3.98 -3.66 6.99
N PRO A 143 3.24 -2.69 7.59
CA PRO A 143 3.37 -1.29 7.22
C PRO A 143 4.74 -0.69 7.54
N ILE A 144 5.37 -1.11 8.65
CA ILE A 144 6.71 -0.64 9.04
C ILE A 144 7.75 -1.18 8.06
N LEU A 145 7.66 -2.47 7.73
CA LEU A 145 8.47 -3.13 6.70
C LEU A 145 8.31 -2.44 5.33
N TYR A 146 7.08 -2.07 4.95
CA TYR A 146 6.79 -1.32 3.72
C TYR A 146 7.42 0.08 3.72
N MET A 147 7.34 0.83 4.82
CA MET A 147 8.00 2.15 4.91
C MET A 147 9.52 2.04 4.90
N ALA A 148 10.08 1.05 5.60
CA ALA A 148 11.51 0.77 5.61
C ALA A 148 12.02 0.38 4.22
N PHE A 149 11.29 -0.48 3.49
CA PHE A 149 11.60 -0.84 2.12
C PHE A 149 11.56 0.37 1.18
N ALA A 150 10.52 1.19 1.24
CA ALA A 150 10.44 2.42 0.43
C ALA A 150 11.62 3.37 0.70
N GLY A 151 12.03 3.51 1.97
CA GLY A 151 13.20 4.30 2.35
C GLY A 151 14.52 3.72 1.86
N ALA A 152 14.69 2.41 1.94
CA ALA A 152 15.85 1.70 1.40
C ALA A 152 15.96 1.89 -0.12
N VAL A 153 14.85 1.80 -0.87
CA VAL A 153 14.87 2.06 -2.32
C VAL A 153 15.21 3.52 -2.63
N MET A 154 14.65 4.50 -1.92
CA MET A 154 15.00 5.92 -2.11
C MET A 154 16.49 6.18 -1.82
N ALA A 155 17.01 5.65 -0.71
CA ALA A 155 18.42 5.79 -0.35
C ALA A 155 19.35 5.09 -1.36
N LEU A 156 19.00 3.88 -1.82
CA LEU A 156 19.77 3.13 -2.81
C LEU A 156 19.94 3.90 -4.13
N ASN A 157 18.88 4.56 -4.60
CA ASN A 157 18.96 5.37 -5.83
C ASN A 157 19.84 6.62 -5.65
N ILE A 158 19.79 7.26 -4.48
CA ILE A 158 20.68 8.38 -4.14
C ILE A 158 22.14 7.91 -4.06
N LEU A 159 22.42 6.79 -3.39
CA LEU A 159 23.76 6.21 -3.25
C LEU A 159 24.36 5.84 -4.62
N TYR A 160 23.57 5.24 -5.52
CA TYR A 160 24.02 4.95 -6.89
C TYR A 160 24.41 6.21 -7.67
N ASN A 161 23.59 7.27 -7.61
CA ASN A 161 23.91 8.54 -8.26
C ASN A 161 25.23 9.14 -7.76
N PHE A 162 25.49 9.10 -6.44
CA PHE A 162 26.76 9.57 -5.88
C PHE A 162 27.94 8.64 -6.21
N ALA A 163 27.73 7.32 -6.28
CA ALA A 163 28.78 6.38 -6.69
C ALA A 163 29.20 6.60 -8.15
N VAL A 164 28.24 6.75 -9.08
CA VAL A 164 28.50 7.09 -10.48
C VAL A 164 29.23 8.44 -10.59
N LEU A 165 28.80 9.45 -9.83
CA LEU A 165 29.45 10.76 -9.84
C LEU A 165 30.91 10.70 -9.34
N ALA A 166 31.18 9.90 -8.30
CA ALA A 166 32.53 9.64 -7.81
C ALA A 166 33.40 8.90 -8.83
N ALA A 167 32.82 7.94 -9.57
CA ALA A 167 33.51 7.24 -10.66
C ALA A 167 33.86 8.19 -11.82
N LEU A 168 32.93 9.03 -12.26
CA LEU A 168 33.17 10.03 -13.32
C LEU A 168 34.28 11.01 -12.96
N ASN A 169 34.40 11.40 -11.67
CA ASN A 169 35.49 12.23 -11.18
C ASN A 169 36.88 11.56 -11.26
N THR A 170 36.97 10.24 -11.41
CA THR A 170 38.25 9.55 -11.70
C THR A 170 38.69 9.68 -13.17
N VAL A 171 37.78 10.09 -14.06
CA VAL A 171 38.04 10.29 -15.50
C VAL A 171 38.39 11.75 -15.77
N SER A 172 37.49 12.68 -15.43
CA SER A 172 37.76 14.12 -15.53
C SER A 172 36.76 14.97 -14.72
N SER A 173 37.18 16.20 -14.40
CA SER A 173 36.30 17.21 -13.80
C SER A 173 35.14 17.60 -14.73
N SER A 174 35.33 17.58 -16.05
CA SER A 174 34.27 17.84 -17.03
C SER A 174 33.23 16.72 -17.10
N ALA A 175 33.66 15.45 -16.99
CA ALA A 175 32.75 14.30 -16.90
C ALA A 175 31.94 14.34 -15.60
N MET A 176 32.58 14.65 -14.47
CA MET A 176 31.88 14.90 -13.20
C MET A 176 30.87 16.04 -13.32
N GLN A 177 31.23 17.17 -13.93
CA GLN A 177 30.34 18.33 -14.07
C GLN A 177 29.12 18.00 -14.94
N ALA A 178 29.30 17.28 -16.05
CA ALA A 178 28.20 16.80 -16.90
C ALA A 178 27.26 15.85 -16.14
N GLY A 179 27.79 14.93 -15.32
CA GLY A 179 26.99 14.04 -14.49
C GLY A 179 26.20 14.76 -13.37
N SER A 180 26.83 15.71 -12.68
CA SER A 180 26.28 16.36 -11.48
C SER A 180 24.97 17.14 -11.71
N ALA A 181 24.75 17.65 -12.92
CA ALA A 181 23.56 18.45 -13.26
C ALA A 181 22.25 17.68 -13.00
N ASN A 182 22.23 16.38 -13.33
CA ASN A 182 21.06 15.52 -13.13
C ASN A 182 20.93 15.03 -11.67
N VAL A 183 22.05 14.87 -10.96
CA VAL A 183 22.06 14.40 -9.57
C VAL A 183 21.38 15.40 -8.64
N ALA A 184 21.65 16.70 -8.78
CA ALA A 184 21.09 17.74 -7.91
C ALA A 184 19.55 17.75 -7.93
N GLY A 185 18.94 17.73 -9.12
CA GLY A 185 17.48 17.66 -9.28
C GLY A 185 16.89 16.35 -8.76
N THR A 186 17.56 15.22 -9.03
CA THR A 186 17.13 13.89 -8.58
C THR A 186 17.13 13.77 -7.06
N VAL A 187 18.18 14.26 -6.38
CA VAL A 187 18.28 14.27 -4.92
C VAL A 187 17.21 15.19 -4.32
N LEU A 188 17.07 16.42 -4.82
CA LEU A 188 16.07 17.38 -4.34
C LEU A 188 14.64 16.82 -4.45
N GLY A 189 14.28 16.28 -5.62
CA GLY A 189 12.98 15.66 -5.87
C GLY A 189 12.73 14.44 -4.96
N THR A 190 13.74 13.60 -4.74
CA THR A 190 13.63 12.44 -3.85
C THR A 190 13.45 12.85 -2.38
N VAL A 191 14.19 13.87 -1.91
CA VAL A 191 14.08 14.39 -0.53
C VAL A 191 12.72 15.04 -0.28
N ILE A 192 12.23 15.88 -1.21
CA ILE A 192 10.88 16.47 -1.11
C ILE A 192 9.81 15.38 -1.16
N GLY A 193 9.94 14.41 -2.08
CA GLY A 193 9.04 13.27 -2.19
C GLY A 193 8.97 12.45 -0.90
N ALA A 194 10.12 12.15 -0.29
CA ALA A 194 10.20 11.45 0.99
C ALA A 194 9.56 12.27 2.13
N ALA A 195 9.85 13.57 2.22
CA ALA A 195 9.32 14.46 3.26
C ALA A 195 7.77 14.54 3.25
N VAL A 196 7.13 14.35 2.11
CA VAL A 196 5.66 14.24 1.99
C VAL A 196 5.17 12.80 2.18
N TYR A 197 5.81 11.84 1.52
CA TYR A 197 5.38 10.43 1.47
C TYR A 197 5.42 9.74 2.85
N PHE A 198 6.47 9.98 3.65
CA PHE A 198 6.65 9.30 4.93
C PHE A 198 5.60 9.72 5.98
N PRO A 199 5.37 11.02 6.26
CA PRO A 199 4.35 11.45 7.22
C PRO A 199 2.93 11.02 6.81
N LEU A 200 2.57 11.14 5.52
CA LEU A 200 1.24 10.76 5.04
C LEU A 200 0.98 9.26 5.21
N ASN A 201 1.91 8.39 4.82
CA ASN A 201 1.75 6.95 5.02
C ASN A 201 1.77 6.57 6.50
N TYR A 202 2.65 7.17 7.31
CA TYR A 202 2.68 6.92 8.76
C TYR A 202 1.33 7.25 9.42
N VAL A 203 0.73 8.41 9.11
CA VAL A 203 -0.61 8.77 9.61
C VAL A 203 -1.69 7.83 9.04
N TYR A 204 -1.60 7.44 7.77
CA TYR A 204 -2.55 6.52 7.13
C TYR A 204 -2.59 5.14 7.82
N PHE A 205 -1.42 4.57 8.11
CA PHE A 205 -1.30 3.25 8.74
C PHE A 205 -1.48 3.30 10.27
N LYS A 206 -1.06 4.37 10.96
CA LYS A 206 -1.33 4.55 12.39
C LYS A 206 -2.83 4.56 12.71
N LYS A 207 -3.67 5.07 11.78
CA LYS A 207 -5.14 5.04 11.86
C LYS A 207 -5.78 3.68 11.53
N ARG A 208 -4.99 2.68 11.12
CA ARG A 208 -5.41 1.34 10.64
C ARG A 208 -4.55 0.21 11.22
N LYS A 209 -3.91 0.44 12.37
CA LYS A 209 -2.96 -0.51 13.00
C LYS A 209 -3.63 -1.83 13.41
N ASP A 210 -4.93 -1.76 13.71
CA ASP A 210 -5.86 -2.82 14.06
C ASP A 210 -6.12 -3.83 12.93
N LEU A 211 -5.84 -3.45 11.67
CA LEU A 211 -5.85 -4.41 10.57
C LEU A 211 -4.66 -5.37 10.66
N PHE A 212 -3.50 -4.92 11.12
CA PHE A 212 -2.21 -5.62 11.01
C PHE A 212 -1.88 -6.42 12.27
N VAL A 213 -2.64 -7.50 12.48
CA VAL A 213 -2.62 -8.33 13.70
C VAL A 213 -2.27 -9.81 13.47
N ASN A 214 -2.03 -10.22 12.22
CA ASN A 214 -1.70 -11.60 11.82
C ASN A 214 -0.20 -11.94 11.91
#